data_AF-A0A5C7N3J7-F1
#
_entry.id   AF-A0A5C7N3J7-F1
#
_cell.length_a   1.000
_cell.length_b   1.000
_cell.length_c   1.000
_cell.angle_alpha   90.00
_cell.angle_beta   90.00
_cell.angle_gamma   90.00
#
_symmetry.space_group_name_H-M   'P 1'
#
loop_
_entity.id
_entity.type
_entity.pdbx_description
1 polymer ?
#
loop_
_entity_poly.entity_id
_entity_poly.type
_entity_poly.pdbx_seq_one_letter_code
_entity_poly.pdbx_strand_id
1 'polypeptide(L)'
;VLWKSGDPVKQILAACKTEKIDLLIAGALKRENLVNHYLGTIARKILHGANCSILMITRPSVDETPIKNIVVNAEDSPYIDEAIWAACHWKMADSSWIHIVRELKLLGLALAANEHCTEEEYEQRKQQMLQQEIDVVEQKLKAIPNQKHKINIKIVSGKAGFELARFAERKEADLLVMGAPPRRFSFFTRVFPHDQEYIFNDLPCNVLMVQPRKSK
;
A
#
# COMPACT_ATOMS: atom_id res chain seq x y z
N VAL A 1 -13.58 27.29 -1.02
CA VAL A 1 -13.86 26.40 -2.18
C VAL A 1 -13.19 27.00 -3.41
N LEU A 2 -12.38 26.23 -4.14
CA LEU A 2 -11.67 26.69 -5.35
C LEU A 2 -12.31 26.03 -6.58
N TRP A 3 -12.75 26.83 -7.55
CA TRP A 3 -13.29 26.35 -8.81
C TRP A 3 -12.28 26.55 -9.93
N LYS A 4 -12.05 25.50 -10.73
CA LYS A 4 -11.14 25.50 -11.89
C LYS A 4 -11.83 24.84 -13.08
N SER A 5 -11.58 25.36 -14.28
CA SER A 5 -12.10 24.82 -15.54
C SER A 5 -11.00 24.11 -16.34
N GLY A 6 -11.39 23.17 -17.20
CA GLY A 6 -10.47 22.41 -18.07
C GLY A 6 -10.36 20.93 -17.68
N ASP A 7 -9.28 20.28 -18.11
CA ASP A 7 -9.03 18.86 -17.80
C ASP A 7 -8.92 18.62 -16.28
N PRO A 8 -9.80 17.79 -15.67
CA PRO A 8 -9.85 17.62 -14.22
C PRO A 8 -8.53 17.13 -13.62
N VAL A 9 -7.84 16.19 -14.29
CA VAL A 9 -6.58 15.63 -13.80
C VAL A 9 -5.53 16.73 -13.74
N LYS A 10 -5.33 17.48 -14.82
CA LYS A 10 -4.36 18.58 -14.86
C LYS A 10 -4.65 19.63 -13.80
N GLN A 11 -5.91 20.03 -13.64
CA GLN A 11 -6.29 21.06 -12.67
C GLN A 11 -6.10 20.59 -11.21
N ILE A 12 -6.49 19.35 -10.88
CA ILE A 12 -6.31 18.79 -9.54
C ILE A 12 -4.83 18.68 -9.19
N LEU A 13 -4.01 18.15 -10.09
CA LEU A 13 -2.56 18.01 -9.87
C LEU A 13 -1.86 19.37 -9.77
N ALA A 14 -2.27 20.34 -10.57
CA ALA A 14 -1.78 21.71 -10.49
C ALA A 14 -2.15 22.35 -9.14
N ALA A 15 -3.40 22.19 -8.69
CA ALA A 15 -3.84 22.67 -7.38
C ALA A 15 -3.03 22.02 -6.24
N CYS A 16 -2.80 20.70 -6.29
CA CYS A 16 -1.96 20.01 -5.29
C CYS A 16 -0.56 20.63 -5.20
N LYS A 17 0.02 21.00 -6.34
CA LYS A 17 1.35 21.64 -6.40
C LYS A 17 1.31 23.09 -5.88
N THR A 18 0.40 23.91 -6.40
CA THR A 18 0.30 25.35 -6.12
C THR A 18 -0.13 25.62 -4.68
N GLU A 19 -1.19 24.96 -4.23
CA GLU A 19 -1.76 25.12 -2.88
C GLU A 19 -1.02 24.32 -1.82
N LYS A 20 0.10 23.69 -2.21
CA LYS A 20 0.98 23.02 -1.28
C LYS A 20 0.31 21.89 -0.49
N ILE A 21 -0.56 21.12 -1.13
CA ILE A 21 -1.29 20.01 -0.51
C ILE A 21 -0.35 18.87 -0.11
N ASP A 22 -0.52 18.36 1.12
CA ASP A 22 0.23 17.21 1.66
C ASP A 22 -0.57 15.89 1.58
N LEU A 23 -1.91 15.98 1.53
CA LEU A 23 -2.83 14.86 1.36
C LEU A 23 -3.97 15.22 0.40
N LEU A 24 -4.10 14.47 -0.70
CA LEU A 24 -5.24 14.51 -1.59
C LEU A 24 -6.23 13.40 -1.23
N ILE A 25 -7.47 13.75 -0.95
CA ILE A 25 -8.56 12.78 -0.73
C ILE A 25 -9.43 12.77 -1.99
N ALA A 26 -9.66 11.58 -2.56
CA ALA A 26 -10.45 11.44 -3.78
C ALA A 26 -11.36 10.21 -3.71
N GLY A 27 -12.58 10.36 -4.21
CA GLY A 27 -13.47 9.24 -4.45
C GLY A 27 -12.98 8.36 -5.60
N ALA A 28 -13.01 7.06 -5.39
CA ALA A 28 -12.68 6.01 -6.35
C ALA A 28 -13.85 5.04 -6.45
N LEU A 29 -15.04 5.58 -6.74
CA LEU A 29 -16.27 4.80 -6.79
C LEU A 29 -16.14 3.67 -7.82
N LYS A 30 -16.41 2.44 -7.37
CA LYS A 30 -16.49 1.27 -8.24
C LYS A 30 -17.69 1.46 -9.18
N ARG A 31 -17.47 1.39 -10.49
CA ARG A 31 -18.57 1.33 -11.47
C ARG A 31 -18.94 -0.15 -11.64
N GLU A 32 -20.22 -0.49 -11.47
CA GLU A 32 -20.73 -1.87 -11.52
C GLU A 32 -20.70 -2.50 -12.93
N ASN A 33 -20.55 -1.69 -13.98
CA ASN A 33 -20.68 -2.18 -15.35
C ASN A 33 -19.35 -2.73 -15.89
N LEU A 34 -19.31 -4.06 -16.01
CA LEU A 34 -18.35 -4.95 -16.69
C LEU A 34 -17.35 -5.67 -15.76
N VAL A 35 -17.76 -6.82 -15.21
CA VAL A 35 -17.01 -8.08 -14.90
C VAL A 35 -15.67 -7.98 -14.13
N ASN A 36 -15.11 -6.79 -13.93
CA ASN A 36 -13.88 -6.48 -13.23
C ASN A 36 -14.04 -5.07 -12.64
N HIS A 37 -13.85 -4.96 -11.32
CA HIS A 37 -13.79 -3.67 -10.66
C HIS A 37 -12.58 -2.91 -11.23
N TYR A 38 -12.82 -1.79 -11.91
CA TYR A 38 -11.76 -0.97 -12.48
C TYR A 38 -11.80 0.43 -11.88
N LEU A 39 -10.67 0.86 -11.34
CA LEU A 39 -10.44 2.24 -10.97
C LEU A 39 -10.60 3.17 -12.19
N GLY A 40 -11.54 4.12 -12.08
CA GLY A 40 -11.80 5.09 -13.15
C GLY A 40 -10.54 5.80 -13.65
N THR A 41 -10.50 6.10 -14.96
CA THR A 41 -9.33 6.66 -15.65
C THR A 41 -8.80 7.96 -15.02
N ILE A 42 -9.68 8.80 -14.47
CA ILE A 42 -9.31 10.04 -13.75
C ILE A 42 -8.56 9.70 -12.46
N ALA A 43 -9.14 8.84 -11.64
CA ALA A 43 -8.57 8.42 -10.37
C ALA A 43 -7.21 7.72 -10.55
N ARG A 44 -7.09 6.87 -11.58
CA ARG A 44 -5.80 6.27 -11.98
C ARG A 44 -4.77 7.32 -12.37
N LYS A 45 -5.12 8.27 -13.24
CA LYS A 45 -4.20 9.35 -13.66
C LYS A 45 -3.76 10.21 -12.47
N ILE A 46 -4.66 10.48 -11.52
CA ILE A 46 -4.35 11.20 -10.28
C ILE A 46 -3.36 10.41 -9.43
N LEU A 47 -3.60 9.11 -9.20
CA LEU A 47 -2.69 8.22 -8.48
C LEU A 47 -1.28 8.20 -9.08
N HIS A 48 -1.16 8.21 -10.42
CA HIS A 48 0.15 8.27 -11.08
C HIS A 48 0.82 9.64 -11.02
N GLY A 49 0.05 10.72 -11.01
CA GLY A 49 0.55 12.09 -11.18
C GLY A 49 0.79 12.87 -9.88
N ALA A 50 0.10 12.53 -8.78
CA ALA A 50 0.20 13.35 -7.57
C ALA A 50 1.60 13.29 -6.93
N ASN A 51 1.96 14.42 -6.32
CA ASN A 51 3.23 14.68 -5.65
C ASN A 51 3.10 14.75 -4.12
N CYS A 52 1.98 14.28 -3.60
CA CYS A 52 1.60 14.24 -2.19
C CYS A 52 1.00 12.86 -1.89
N SER A 53 0.69 12.63 -0.61
CA SER A 53 -0.03 11.43 -0.20
C SER A 53 -1.45 11.46 -0.79
N ILE A 54 -2.00 10.29 -1.10
CA ILE A 54 -3.34 10.18 -1.69
C ILE A 54 -4.15 9.15 -0.93
N LEU A 55 -5.34 9.54 -0.47
CA LEU A 55 -6.34 8.64 0.11
C LEU A 55 -7.49 8.45 -0.88
N MET A 56 -7.61 7.24 -1.41
CA MET A 56 -8.66 6.82 -2.32
C MET A 56 -9.80 6.18 -1.54
N ILE A 57 -10.97 6.80 -1.60
CA ILE A 57 -12.19 6.34 -0.91
C ILE A 57 -13.03 5.51 -1.88
N THR A 58 -13.14 4.20 -1.64
CA THR A 58 -13.92 3.28 -2.46
C THR A 58 -15.29 2.95 -1.86
N ARG A 59 -15.42 3.08 -0.54
CA ARG A 59 -16.66 2.84 0.21
C ARG A 59 -17.07 4.11 0.95
N PRO A 60 -17.83 5.02 0.32
CA PRO A 60 -18.35 6.17 1.03
C PRO A 60 -19.37 5.72 2.08
N SER A 61 -19.30 6.31 3.27
CA SER A 61 -20.28 6.12 4.35
C SER A 61 -20.69 7.49 4.87
N VAL A 62 -21.98 7.65 5.19
CA VAL A 62 -22.48 8.84 5.89
C VAL A 62 -22.19 8.73 7.39
N ASP A 63 -22.27 7.50 7.92
CA ASP A 63 -22.00 7.22 9.32
C ASP A 63 -20.50 6.97 9.55
N GLU A 64 -20.02 7.44 10.70
CA GLU A 64 -18.67 7.15 11.16
C GLU A 64 -18.55 5.67 11.56
N THR A 65 -17.89 4.88 10.72
CA THR A 65 -17.52 3.50 11.04
C THR A 65 -16.09 3.46 11.56
N PRO A 66 -15.83 2.91 12.76
CA PRO A 66 -14.48 2.83 13.27
C PRO A 66 -13.66 1.80 12.48
N ILE A 67 -12.39 2.12 12.22
CA ILE A 67 -11.46 1.23 11.52
C ILE A 67 -11.11 0.04 12.41
N LYS A 68 -11.25 -1.17 11.87
CA LYS A 68 -10.97 -2.44 12.53
C LYS A 68 -9.72 -3.12 11.99
N ASN A 69 -9.51 -3.10 10.68
CA ASN A 69 -8.39 -3.79 10.04
C ASN A 69 -7.68 -2.86 9.07
N ILE A 70 -6.40 -2.62 9.33
CA ILE A 70 -5.49 -1.94 8.40
C ILE A 70 -4.52 -2.97 7.84
N VAL A 71 -4.36 -2.99 6.53
CA VAL A 71 -3.29 -3.75 5.87
C VAL A 71 -2.23 -2.78 5.41
N VAL A 72 -0.96 -3.11 5.63
CA VAL A 72 0.19 -2.31 5.19
C VAL A 72 1.00 -3.14 4.21
N ASN A 73 1.22 -2.60 3.01
CA ASN A 73 2.21 -3.14 2.09
C ASN A 73 3.61 -2.69 2.54
N ALA A 74 4.38 -3.62 3.10
CA ALA A 74 5.74 -3.41 3.57
C ALA A 74 6.81 -3.84 2.54
N GLU A 75 6.48 -3.80 1.25
CA GLU A 75 7.48 -3.91 0.20
C GLU A 75 8.42 -2.71 0.13
N ASP A 76 9.64 -2.98 -0.34
CA ASP A 76 10.70 -1.98 -0.44
C ASP A 76 10.22 -0.78 -1.27
N SER A 77 10.12 0.36 -0.60
CA SER A 77 9.82 1.64 -1.22
C SER A 77 10.55 2.76 -0.47
N PRO A 78 10.76 3.92 -1.10
CA PRO A 78 11.36 5.07 -0.43
C PRO A 78 10.54 5.59 0.77
N TYR A 79 9.29 5.14 0.94
CA TYR A 79 8.33 5.67 1.89
C TYR A 79 7.70 4.59 2.79
N ILE A 80 8.38 3.45 2.95
CA ILE A 80 7.86 2.32 3.72
C ILE A 80 7.72 2.65 5.21
N ASP A 81 8.69 3.37 5.77
CA ASP A 81 8.69 3.72 7.19
C ASP A 81 7.53 4.66 7.50
N GLU A 82 7.28 5.62 6.62
CA GLU A 82 6.15 6.54 6.73
C GLU A 82 4.80 5.84 6.49
N ALA A 83 4.76 4.81 5.65
CA ALA A 83 3.56 3.98 5.47
C ALA A 83 3.21 3.19 6.73
N ILE A 84 4.19 2.51 7.35
CA ILE A 84 3.99 1.78 8.60
C ILE A 84 3.64 2.77 9.73
N TRP A 85 4.33 3.90 9.80
CA TRP A 85 4.05 4.97 10.76
C TRP A 85 2.61 5.48 10.62
N ALA A 86 2.16 5.80 9.39
CA ALA A 86 0.82 6.31 9.13
C ALA A 86 -0.26 5.31 9.56
N ALA A 87 -0.05 4.02 9.32
CA ALA A 87 -0.96 2.96 9.77
C ALA A 87 -1.06 2.90 11.30
N CYS A 88 0.06 3.03 12.00
CA CYS A 88 0.11 2.98 13.47
C CYS A 88 -0.54 4.19 14.15
N HIS A 89 -0.69 5.32 13.44
CA HIS A 89 -1.27 6.56 13.97
C HIS A 89 -2.77 6.69 13.68
N TRP A 90 -3.39 5.68 13.05
CA TRP A 90 -4.82 5.70 12.81
C TRP A 90 -5.61 5.44 14.09
N LYS A 91 -6.72 6.17 14.28
CA LYS A 91 -7.70 5.86 15.33
C LYS A 91 -8.48 4.61 14.92
N MET A 92 -8.38 3.55 15.71
CA MET A 92 -9.00 2.25 15.43
C MET A 92 -9.92 1.84 16.59
N ALA A 93 -10.85 0.92 16.33
CA ALA A 93 -11.73 0.35 17.34
C ALA A 93 -10.93 -0.48 18.36
N ASP A 94 -11.56 -0.81 19.49
CA ASP A 94 -11.01 -1.83 20.39
C ASP A 94 -10.96 -3.20 19.68
N SER A 95 -9.93 -4.00 19.98
CA SER A 95 -9.68 -5.31 19.33
C SER A 95 -9.41 -5.27 17.81
N SER A 96 -8.85 -4.17 17.32
CA SER A 96 -8.44 -3.99 15.92
C SER A 96 -7.03 -4.52 15.63
N TRP A 97 -6.74 -4.77 14.35
CA TRP A 97 -5.43 -5.24 13.87
C TRP A 97 -4.81 -4.35 12.80
N ILE A 98 -3.49 -4.18 12.91
CA ILE A 98 -2.63 -3.75 11.80
C ILE A 98 -1.91 -4.99 11.27
N HIS A 99 -2.14 -5.31 10.01
CA HIS A 99 -1.50 -6.42 9.33
C HIS A 99 -0.39 -5.90 8.41
N ILE A 100 0.86 -6.18 8.73
CA ILE A 100 2.00 -5.77 7.92
C ILE A 100 2.37 -6.92 7.00
N VAL A 101 2.21 -6.72 5.70
CA VAL A 101 2.35 -7.77 4.69
C VAL A 101 3.61 -7.52 3.88
N ARG A 102 4.45 -8.55 3.76
CA ARG A 102 5.67 -8.55 2.95
C ARG A 102 5.82 -9.85 2.17
N GLU A 103 6.47 -9.79 1.01
CA GLU A 103 6.70 -10.90 0.11
C GLU A 103 8.03 -11.59 0.43
N LEU A 104 8.01 -12.92 0.50
CA LEU A 104 9.21 -13.74 0.51
C LEU A 104 9.73 -13.93 -0.93
N LYS A 105 10.59 -13.01 -1.37
CA LYS A 105 11.11 -13.00 -2.74
C LYS A 105 12.08 -14.15 -3.00
N LEU A 106 12.08 -14.63 -4.25
CA LEU A 106 13.09 -15.54 -4.81
C LEU A 106 13.26 -16.88 -4.08
N LEU A 107 12.33 -17.29 -3.19
CA LEU A 107 12.44 -18.56 -2.47
C LEU A 107 12.68 -19.73 -3.45
N GLY A 108 11.86 -19.85 -4.49
CA GLY A 108 12.02 -20.93 -5.49
C GLY A 108 13.36 -20.90 -6.22
N LEU A 109 13.93 -19.72 -6.48
CA LEU A 109 15.22 -19.58 -7.15
C LEU A 109 16.40 -19.89 -6.21
N ALA A 110 16.36 -19.40 -4.96
CA ALA A 110 17.36 -19.69 -3.95
C ALA A 110 17.49 -21.19 -3.66
N LEU A 111 16.36 -21.90 -3.76
CA LEU A 111 16.29 -23.34 -3.60
C LEU A 111 16.78 -24.08 -4.85
N ALA A 112 16.35 -23.66 -6.05
CA ALA A 112 16.77 -24.28 -7.31
C ALA A 112 18.28 -24.14 -7.60
N ALA A 113 18.92 -23.08 -7.10
CA ALA A 113 20.37 -22.88 -7.22
C ALA A 113 21.20 -23.91 -6.42
N ASN A 114 20.57 -24.74 -5.59
CA ASN A 114 21.23 -25.78 -4.80
C ASN A 114 20.75 -27.17 -5.25
N GLU A 115 21.43 -27.77 -6.23
CA GLU A 115 21.04 -29.04 -6.88
C GLU A 115 20.94 -30.26 -5.94
N HIS A 116 21.44 -30.16 -4.69
CA HIS A 116 21.45 -31.24 -3.70
C HIS A 116 21.00 -30.77 -2.29
N CYS A 117 19.91 -30.00 -2.20
CA CYS A 117 19.32 -29.63 -0.91
C CYS A 117 18.50 -30.81 -0.34
N THR A 118 18.79 -31.22 0.89
CA THR A 118 17.91 -32.12 1.66
C THR A 118 16.61 -31.40 2.07
N GLU A 119 15.58 -32.15 2.48
CA GLU A 119 14.32 -31.58 2.98
C GLU A 119 14.52 -30.75 4.27
N GLU A 120 15.45 -31.19 5.13
CA GLU A 120 15.79 -30.46 6.35
C GLU A 120 16.49 -29.12 6.03
N GLU A 121 17.48 -29.13 5.15
CA GLU A 121 18.14 -27.90 4.69
C GLU A 121 17.17 -26.96 3.96
N TYR A 122 16.18 -27.50 3.26
CA TYR A 122 15.12 -26.74 2.60
C TYR A 122 14.31 -25.95 3.63
N GLU A 123 13.80 -26.62 4.66
CA GLU A 123 12.98 -25.95 5.67
C GLU A 123 13.84 -24.96 6.49
N GLN A 124 15.07 -25.32 6.84
CA GLN A 124 15.99 -24.40 7.53
C GLN A 124 16.22 -23.10 6.74
N ARG A 125 16.51 -23.18 5.44
CA ARG A 125 16.73 -22.00 4.60
C ARG A 125 15.47 -21.15 4.46
N LYS A 126 14.32 -21.79 4.26
CA LYS A 126 13.03 -21.11 4.19
C LYS A 126 12.71 -20.37 5.48
N GLN A 127 12.93 -20.99 6.65
CA GLN A 127 12.75 -20.36 7.95
C GLN A 127 13.71 -19.18 8.14
N GLN A 128 14.98 -19.33 7.72
CA GLN A 128 15.95 -18.24 7.78
C GLN A 128 15.52 -17.03 6.94
N MET A 129 15.08 -17.25 5.70
CA MET A 129 14.59 -16.16 4.84
C MET A 129 13.32 -15.53 5.42
N LEU A 130 12.41 -16.33 5.97
CA LEU A 130 11.19 -15.83 6.62
C LEU A 130 11.52 -14.94 7.82
N GLN A 131 12.47 -15.38 8.65
CA GLN A 131 12.91 -14.64 9.83
C GLN A 131 13.58 -13.32 9.44
N GLN A 132 14.41 -13.31 8.39
CA GLN A 132 15.01 -12.07 7.88
C GLN A 132 13.96 -11.03 7.47
N GLU A 133 12.88 -11.46 6.79
CA GLU A 133 11.79 -10.57 6.40
C GLU A 133 11.02 -10.03 7.62
N ILE A 134 10.81 -10.87 8.63
CA ILE A 134 10.18 -10.49 9.90
C ILE A 134 11.06 -9.47 10.65
N ASP A 135 12.35 -9.74 10.77
CA ASP A 135 13.32 -8.90 11.50
C ASP A 135 13.35 -7.47 10.95
N VAL A 136 13.29 -7.31 9.62
CA VAL A 136 13.25 -5.98 9.00
C VAL A 136 11.99 -5.21 9.41
N VAL A 137 10.83 -5.86 9.44
CA VAL A 137 9.58 -5.23 9.87
C VAL A 137 9.66 -4.87 11.36
N GLU A 138 10.14 -5.78 12.20
CA GLU A 138 10.29 -5.53 13.63
C GLU A 138 11.24 -4.36 13.93
N GLN A 139 12.35 -4.24 13.19
CA GLN A 139 13.28 -3.12 13.32
C GLN A 139 12.58 -1.79 13.03
N LYS A 140 11.74 -1.74 11.99
CA LYS A 140 10.96 -0.53 11.64
C LYS A 140 9.93 -0.21 12.72
N LEU A 141 9.26 -1.22 13.27
CA LEU A 141 8.28 -1.03 14.33
C LEU A 141 8.89 -0.50 15.63
N LYS A 142 10.11 -0.93 15.98
CA LYS A 142 10.84 -0.43 17.16
C LYS A 142 11.07 1.09 17.13
N ALA A 143 11.12 1.69 15.94
CA ALA A 143 11.30 3.12 15.77
C ALA A 143 10.00 3.94 15.98
N ILE A 144 8.84 3.29 16.11
CA ILE A 144 7.53 3.95 16.22
C ILE A 144 7.15 4.07 17.70
N PRO A 145 7.16 5.28 18.28
CA PRO A 145 6.82 5.47 19.69
C PRO A 145 5.33 5.21 19.95
N ASN A 146 5.01 4.70 21.13
CA ASN A 146 3.63 4.57 21.64
C ASN A 146 2.67 3.75 20.76
N GLN A 147 3.17 2.75 20.04
CA GLN A 147 2.33 1.80 19.32
C GLN A 147 1.50 0.95 20.31
N LYS A 148 0.17 1.08 20.25
CA LYS A 148 -0.78 0.38 21.16
C LYS A 148 -1.61 -0.70 20.45
N HIS A 149 -1.50 -0.77 19.14
CA HIS A 149 -2.34 -1.58 18.26
C HIS A 149 -1.80 -3.00 18.17
N LYS A 150 -2.69 -4.00 18.02
CA LYS A 150 -2.25 -5.37 17.76
C LYS A 150 -1.65 -5.44 16.36
N ILE A 151 -0.41 -5.92 16.27
CA ILE A 151 0.29 -6.08 14.98
C ILE A 151 0.42 -7.55 14.64
N ASN A 152 0.11 -7.88 13.39
CA ASN A 152 0.35 -9.18 12.79
C ASN A 152 1.27 -8.99 11.59
N ILE A 153 2.47 -9.57 11.64
CA ILE A 153 3.39 -9.59 10.51
C ILE A 153 3.06 -10.84 9.67
N LYS A 154 2.72 -10.65 8.40
CA LYS A 154 2.40 -11.72 7.48
C LYS A 154 3.37 -11.72 6.30
N ILE A 155 4.14 -12.79 6.21
CA ILE A 155 4.93 -13.09 5.02
C ILE A 155 4.07 -13.88 4.04
N VAL A 156 4.01 -13.42 2.79
CA VAL A 156 3.31 -14.09 1.67
C VAL A 156 4.32 -14.52 0.61
N SER A 157 3.99 -15.54 -0.17
CA SER A 157 4.78 -15.97 -1.33
C SER A 157 3.88 -15.97 -2.57
N GLY A 158 4.44 -15.62 -3.73
CA GLY A 158 3.69 -15.55 -4.99
C GLY A 158 3.58 -14.12 -5.53
N LYS A 159 2.62 -13.87 -6.41
CA LYS A 159 2.45 -12.56 -7.06
C LYS A 159 2.03 -11.51 -6.02
N ALA A 160 2.95 -10.65 -5.60
CA ALA A 160 2.78 -9.76 -4.45
C ALA A 160 1.50 -8.92 -4.50
N GLY A 161 1.19 -8.32 -5.66
CA GLY A 161 -0.01 -7.51 -5.82
C GLY A 161 -1.31 -8.29 -5.65
N PHE A 162 -1.36 -9.50 -6.19
CA PHE A 162 -2.51 -10.39 -6.09
C PHE A 162 -2.72 -10.89 -4.66
N GLU A 163 -1.65 -11.39 -4.03
CA GLU A 163 -1.71 -11.93 -2.67
C GLU A 163 -2.04 -10.85 -1.64
N LEU A 164 -1.50 -9.64 -1.81
CA LEU A 164 -1.83 -8.49 -0.97
C LEU A 164 -3.32 -8.11 -1.08
N ALA A 165 -3.86 -8.05 -2.31
CA ALA A 165 -5.28 -7.76 -2.51
C ALA A 165 -6.18 -8.81 -1.86
N ARG A 166 -5.92 -10.10 -2.12
CA ARG A 166 -6.67 -11.22 -1.53
C ARG A 166 -6.54 -11.24 -0.01
N PHE A 167 -5.37 -10.91 0.53
CA PHE A 167 -5.18 -10.81 1.98
C PHE A 167 -6.02 -9.66 2.56
N ALA A 168 -6.03 -8.49 1.93
CA ALA A 168 -6.84 -7.36 2.36
C ALA A 168 -8.34 -7.68 2.35
N GLU A 169 -8.84 -8.37 1.32
CA GLU A 169 -10.23 -8.82 1.28
C GLU A 169 -10.55 -9.87 2.35
N ARG A 170 -9.70 -10.89 2.53
CA ARG A 170 -9.90 -11.94 3.55
C ARG A 170 -9.91 -11.40 4.98
N LYS A 171 -9.23 -10.28 5.21
CA LYS A 171 -9.21 -9.58 6.51
C LYS A 171 -10.25 -8.48 6.60
N GLU A 172 -11.09 -8.32 5.58
CA GLU A 172 -12.09 -7.25 5.49
C GLU A 172 -11.44 -5.90 5.81
N ALA A 173 -10.27 -5.65 5.22
CA ALA A 173 -9.49 -4.45 5.50
C ALA A 173 -10.33 -3.20 5.22
N ASP A 174 -10.30 -2.26 6.15
CA ASP A 174 -10.92 -0.95 5.97
C ASP A 174 -10.04 -0.04 5.12
N LEU A 175 -8.73 -0.18 5.32
CA LEU A 175 -7.68 0.63 4.71
C LEU A 175 -6.47 -0.24 4.33
N LEU A 176 -5.97 -0.07 3.11
CA LEU A 176 -4.66 -0.53 2.66
C LEU A 176 -3.71 0.67 2.60
N VAL A 177 -2.60 0.60 3.32
CA VAL A 177 -1.55 1.62 3.36
C VAL A 177 -0.32 1.13 2.61
N MET A 178 0.26 1.97 1.76
CA MET A 178 1.47 1.62 1.01
C MET A 178 2.34 2.85 0.74
N GLY A 179 3.66 2.66 0.69
CA GLY A 179 4.57 3.70 0.22
C GLY A 179 4.44 3.91 -1.29
N ALA A 180 4.51 5.17 -1.74
CA ALA A 180 4.52 5.47 -3.18
C ALA A 180 5.78 4.90 -3.87
N PRO A 181 5.67 4.38 -5.10
CA PRO A 181 6.84 3.92 -5.83
C PRO A 181 7.77 5.10 -6.19
N PRO A 182 9.07 4.81 -6.42
CA PRO A 182 10.03 5.84 -6.82
C PRO A 182 9.63 6.49 -8.16
N ARG A 183 10.03 7.75 -8.34
CA ARG A 183 9.94 8.44 -9.64
C ARG A 183 11.23 8.19 -10.42
N ARG A 184 11.13 7.82 -11.71
CA ARG A 184 12.30 7.78 -12.61
C ARG A 184 12.61 9.19 -13.14
N PHE A 185 13.90 9.52 -13.22
CA PHE A 185 14.49 10.85 -13.43
C PHE A 185 14.04 11.66 -14.68
N SER A 186 13.25 11.11 -15.61
CA SER A 186 12.84 11.80 -16.85
C SER A 186 11.33 12.00 -17.01
N PHE A 187 10.49 11.36 -16.18
CA PHE A 187 9.05 11.36 -16.39
C PHE A 187 8.30 11.90 -15.16
N PHE A 188 7.39 12.86 -15.39
CA PHE A 188 6.46 13.38 -14.38
C PHE A 188 5.41 12.34 -13.93
N THR A 189 5.49 11.10 -14.44
CA THR A 189 4.59 9.98 -14.17
C THR A 189 5.32 8.86 -13.43
N ARG A 190 4.73 8.37 -12.33
CA ARG A 190 5.22 7.17 -11.64
C ARG A 190 5.11 5.95 -12.56
N VAL A 191 6.14 5.10 -12.50
CA VAL A 191 6.10 3.75 -13.03
C VAL A 191 5.74 2.85 -11.85
N PHE A 192 4.58 2.24 -11.91
CA PHE A 192 4.16 1.29 -10.91
C PHE A 192 4.71 -0.08 -11.29
N PRO A 193 5.35 -0.80 -10.35
CA PRO A 193 5.55 -2.23 -10.50
C PRO A 193 4.21 -2.88 -10.81
N HIS A 194 4.22 -3.95 -11.61
CA HIS A 194 3.00 -4.67 -12.01
C HIS A 194 2.13 -5.05 -10.80
N ASP A 195 2.78 -5.38 -9.67
CA ASP A 195 2.12 -5.70 -8.40
C ASP A 195 1.28 -4.54 -7.84
N GLN A 196 1.79 -3.31 -7.92
CA GLN A 196 1.05 -2.15 -7.46
C GLN A 196 -0.08 -1.78 -8.44
N GLU A 197 0.12 -1.98 -9.74
CA GLU A 197 -0.95 -1.78 -10.73
C GLU A 197 -2.13 -2.73 -10.51
N TYR A 198 -1.86 -3.96 -10.05
CA TYR A 198 -2.91 -4.90 -9.69
C TYR A 198 -3.81 -4.36 -8.57
N ILE A 199 -3.20 -3.83 -7.50
CA ILE A 199 -3.93 -3.18 -6.39
C ILE A 199 -4.80 -2.04 -6.90
N PHE A 200 -4.27 -1.19 -7.79
CA PHE A 200 -5.02 -0.05 -8.31
C PHE A 200 -6.10 -0.42 -9.31
N ASN A 201 -6.06 -1.60 -9.92
CA ASN A 201 -7.16 -2.04 -10.78
C ASN A 201 -8.38 -2.39 -9.92
N ASP A 202 -8.22 -3.25 -8.92
CA ASP A 202 -9.33 -3.87 -8.18
C ASP A 202 -9.75 -3.06 -6.92
N LEU A 203 -8.80 -2.31 -6.33
CA LEU A 203 -8.92 -1.59 -5.05
C LEU A 203 -9.74 -2.37 -4.00
N PRO A 204 -9.11 -3.27 -3.24
CA PRO A 204 -9.84 -4.17 -2.33
C PRO A 204 -10.57 -3.41 -1.21
N CYS A 205 -10.10 -2.22 -0.85
CA CYS A 205 -10.65 -1.35 0.19
C CYS A 205 -10.28 0.12 -0.08
N ASN A 206 -10.39 1.00 0.92
CA ASN A 206 -9.82 2.34 0.80
C ASN A 206 -8.29 2.22 0.72
N VAL A 207 -7.61 3.07 -0.05
CA VAL A 207 -6.16 2.97 -0.22
C VAL A 207 -5.49 4.30 0.11
N LEU A 208 -4.57 4.27 1.07
CA LEU A 208 -3.66 5.37 1.38
C LEU A 208 -2.29 5.08 0.76
N MET A 209 -1.92 5.84 -0.25
CA MET A 209 -0.57 5.85 -0.77
C MET A 209 0.21 7.00 -0.14
N VAL A 210 1.22 6.66 0.65
CA VAL A 210 2.02 7.60 1.42
C VAL A 210 3.16 8.13 0.57
N GLN A 211 3.19 9.45 0.43
CA GLN A 211 4.30 10.21 -0.13
C GLN A 211 4.42 11.50 0.67
N PRO A 212 5.27 11.52 1.71
CA PRO A 212 5.62 12.74 2.40
C PRO A 212 6.18 13.74 1.41
N ARG A 213 5.85 14.99 1.61
CA ARG A 213 6.40 16.05 0.80
C ARG A 213 7.88 16.19 1.11
N LYS A 214 8.71 16.34 0.07
CA LYS A 214 10.13 16.69 0.29
C LYS A 214 10.18 18.03 1.01
N SER A 215 10.69 18.08 2.24
CA SER A 215 11.07 19.35 2.86
C SER A 215 12.12 20.00 1.97
N LYS A 216 11.86 21.24 1.55
CA LYS A 216 12.90 22.06 0.92
C LYS A 216 13.91 22.50 1.96
#